data_AF-A0A5C4PH09-F1
#
_entry.id   AF-A0A5C4PH09-F1
#
_cell.length_a   1.000
_cell.length_b   1.000
_cell.length_c   1.000
_cell.angle_alpha   90.00
_cell.angle_beta   90.00
_cell.angle_gamma   90.00
#
_symmetry.space_group_name_H-M   'P 1'
#
loop_
_entity.id
_entity.type
_entity.pdbx_description
1 polymer ?
#
loop_
_entity_poly.entity_id
_entity_poly.type
_entity_poly.pdbx_seq_one_letter_code
_entity_poly.pdbx_strand_id
1 'polypeptide(L)'
;MFDKLQRTFWKALTPDLVPDEPKLATSVAGVAPAIVAALGGADNLKRHQAVALTRLRVELRDVARIDRSGLKAAGVAGVLSLDNGVVHLITGLPS
;
A
#
# COMPACT_ATOMS: atom_id res chain seq x y z
N MET A 1 -23.42 21.82 16.78
CA MET A 1 -24.33 22.10 15.65
C MET A 1 -23.58 22.30 14.34
N PHE A 2 -22.44 23.00 14.35
CA PHE A 2 -21.56 23.27 13.20
C PHE A 2 -20.97 22.00 12.52
N ASP A 3 -20.58 20.99 13.29
CA ASP A 3 -20.04 19.72 12.75
C ASP A 3 -21.00 18.98 11.83
N LYS A 4 -22.30 19.05 12.10
CA LYS A 4 -23.31 18.36 11.30
C LYS A 4 -23.47 19.04 9.93
N LEU A 5 -23.35 20.37 9.88
CA LEU A 5 -23.37 21.14 8.64
C LEU A 5 -22.12 20.86 7.82
N GLN A 6 -20.93 20.85 8.43
CA GLN A 6 -19.69 20.52 7.72
C GLN A 6 -19.70 19.10 7.15
N ARG A 7 -20.15 18.10 7.92
CA ARG A 7 -20.25 16.71 7.42
C ARG A 7 -21.24 16.57 6.26
N THR A 8 -22.39 17.23 6.36
CA THR A 8 -23.40 17.20 5.28
C THR A 8 -22.87 17.90 4.02
N PHE A 9 -22.18 19.03 4.19
CA PHE A 9 -21.56 19.77 3.12
C PHE A 9 -20.44 18.97 2.42
N TRP A 10 -19.55 18.33 3.19
CA TRP A 10 -18.52 17.45 2.64
C TRP A 10 -19.10 16.23 1.90
N LYS A 11 -20.16 15.60 2.41
CA LYS A 11 -20.85 14.51 1.71
C LYS A 11 -21.50 14.97 0.40
N ALA A 12 -22.05 16.18 0.35
CA ALA A 12 -22.69 16.73 -0.83
C ALA A 12 -21.69 17.10 -1.94
N LEU A 13 -20.48 17.55 -1.57
CA LEU A 13 -19.41 17.91 -2.51
C LEU A 13 -18.69 16.70 -3.13
N THR A 14 -18.78 15.55 -2.48
CA THR A 14 -18.07 14.33 -2.88
C THR A 14 -18.96 13.10 -2.68
N PRO A 15 -20.06 12.99 -3.45
CA PRO A 15 -20.98 11.86 -3.32
C PRO A 15 -20.32 10.52 -3.68
N ASP A 16 -19.25 10.55 -4.48
CA ASP A 16 -18.45 9.38 -4.90
C ASP A 16 -17.24 9.07 -3.99
N LEU A 17 -17.08 9.74 -2.85
CA LEU A 17 -16.14 9.28 -1.80
C LEU A 17 -16.72 8.05 -1.10
N VAL A 18 -16.92 6.98 -1.84
CA VAL A 18 -17.00 5.63 -1.28
C VAL A 18 -15.61 5.36 -0.69
N PRO A 19 -15.48 5.12 0.63
CA PRO A 19 -14.23 4.61 1.17
C PRO A 19 -13.87 3.36 0.37
N ASP A 20 -12.69 3.35 -0.26
CA ASP A 20 -12.22 2.20 -1.01
C ASP A 20 -12.09 1.03 -0.02
N GLU A 21 -13.14 0.22 0.08
CA GLU A 21 -13.17 -0.93 0.96
C GLU A 21 -12.06 -1.87 0.46
N PRO A 22 -11.05 -2.16 1.29
CA PRO A 22 -9.87 -2.85 0.83
C PRO A 22 -10.28 -4.23 0.34
N LYS A 23 -10.28 -4.43 -0.97
CA LYS A 23 -10.40 -5.77 -1.56
C LYS A 23 -9.13 -6.52 -1.21
N LEU A 24 -9.21 -7.32 -0.16
CA LEU A 24 -8.10 -8.10 0.40
C LEU A 24 -7.50 -9.01 -0.67
N ALA A 25 -6.34 -8.65 -1.20
CA ALA A 25 -5.48 -9.59 -1.88
C ALA A 25 -4.57 -10.25 -0.82
N THR A 26 -5.00 -11.39 -0.30
CA THR A 26 -4.19 -12.27 0.56
C THR A 26 -3.16 -13.08 -0.26
N SER A 27 -3.19 -12.94 -1.59
CA SER A 27 -2.22 -13.54 -2.49
C SER A 27 -1.15 -12.52 -2.90
N VAL A 28 0.06 -12.98 -3.17
CA VAL A 28 1.15 -12.15 -3.73
C VAL A 28 0.92 -11.78 -5.21
N ALA A 29 -0.20 -12.21 -5.81
CA ALA A 29 -0.53 -11.90 -7.19
C ALA A 29 -0.65 -10.38 -7.40
N GLY A 30 0.00 -9.87 -8.45
CA GLY A 30 0.08 -8.43 -8.72
C GLY A 30 1.27 -7.71 -8.07
N VAL A 31 2.06 -8.40 -7.25
CA VAL A 31 3.35 -7.88 -6.76
C VAL A 31 4.48 -8.60 -7.49
N ALA A 32 5.45 -7.85 -8.00
CA ALA A 32 6.59 -8.44 -8.72
C ALA A 32 7.38 -9.40 -7.80
N PRO A 33 7.79 -10.60 -8.28
CA PRO A 33 8.47 -11.60 -7.44
C PRO A 33 9.73 -11.07 -6.75
N ALA A 34 10.51 -10.23 -7.41
CA ALA A 34 11.70 -9.60 -6.84
C ALA A 34 11.36 -8.66 -5.67
N ILE A 35 10.23 -7.96 -5.73
CA ILE A 35 9.73 -7.12 -4.64
C ILE A 35 9.31 -8.02 -3.47
N VAL A 36 8.56 -9.11 -3.73
CA VAL A 36 8.15 -10.05 -2.68
C VAL A 36 9.36 -10.66 -1.96
N ALA A 37 10.38 -11.07 -2.70
CA ALA A 37 11.63 -11.58 -2.12
C ALA A 37 12.32 -10.53 -1.24
N ALA A 38 12.45 -9.29 -1.73
CA ALA A 38 13.06 -8.19 -0.98
C ALA A 38 12.23 -7.71 0.21
N LEU A 39 10.92 -7.98 0.24
CA LEU A 39 10.07 -7.79 1.42
C LEU A 39 10.24 -8.91 2.45
N GLY A 40 11.15 -9.86 2.25
CA GLY A 40 11.40 -10.97 3.15
C GLY A 40 10.59 -12.22 2.84
N GLY A 41 9.94 -12.30 1.67
CA GLY A 41 9.18 -13.47 1.23
C GLY A 41 7.67 -13.33 1.38
N ALA A 42 6.94 -14.26 0.74
CA ALA A 42 5.48 -14.27 0.71
C ALA A 42 4.85 -14.46 2.10
N ASP A 43 5.52 -15.19 2.99
CA ASP A 43 5.09 -15.40 4.37
C ASP A 43 5.09 -14.10 5.17
N ASN A 44 5.99 -13.16 4.84
CA ASN A 44 6.07 -11.86 5.50
C ASN A 44 4.97 -10.88 5.06
N LEU A 45 4.37 -11.08 3.88
CA LEU A 45 3.33 -10.19 3.35
C LEU A 45 1.95 -10.58 3.90
N LYS A 46 1.32 -9.68 4.67
CA LYS A 46 -0.06 -9.85 5.18
C LYS A 46 -1.10 -9.43 4.15
N ARG A 47 -0.90 -8.26 3.54
CA ARG A 47 -1.78 -7.69 2.51
C ARG A 47 -1.02 -6.70 1.64
N HIS A 48 -1.54 -6.47 0.44
CA HIS A 48 -1.09 -5.39 -0.43
C HIS A 48 -2.26 -4.74 -1.16
N GLN A 49 -2.12 -3.46 -1.52
CA GLN A 49 -3.12 -2.68 -2.23
C GLN A 49 -2.42 -1.58 -3.04
N ALA A 50 -2.77 -1.45 -4.32
CA ALA A 50 -2.41 -0.27 -5.11
C ALA A 50 -3.27 0.91 -4.65
N VAL A 51 -2.66 1.86 -3.93
CA VAL A 51 -3.36 3.03 -3.37
C VAL A 51 -3.15 4.30 -4.21
N ALA A 52 -2.29 4.23 -5.21
CA ALA A 52 -2.14 5.22 -6.27
C ALA A 52 -1.48 4.55 -7.50
N LEU A 53 -1.47 5.26 -8.65
CA LEU A 53 -0.90 4.76 -9.91
C LEU A 53 0.52 4.20 -9.79
N THR A 54 1.35 4.80 -8.94
CA THR A 54 2.75 4.40 -8.74
C THR A 54 3.04 3.94 -7.32
N ARG A 55 2.00 3.74 -6.49
CA ARG A 55 2.17 3.47 -5.05
C ARG A 55 1.47 2.19 -4.63
N LEU A 56 2.29 1.23 -4.21
CA LEU A 56 1.84 0.00 -3.58
C LEU A 56 1.95 0.15 -2.06
N ARG A 57 0.84 0.02 -1.35
CA ARG A 57 0.83 -0.17 0.11
C ARG A 57 0.93 -1.65 0.38
N VAL A 58 1.89 -2.06 1.20
CA VAL A 58 2.01 -3.41 1.72
C VAL A 58 1.92 -3.38 3.23
N GLU A 59 1.51 -4.48 3.80
CA GLU A 59 1.58 -4.70 5.24
C GLU A 59 2.30 -5.98 5.54
N LEU A 60 3.21 -5.89 6.50
CA LEU A 60 4.17 -6.93 6.78
C LEU A 60 3.96 -7.51 8.18
N ARG A 61 4.39 -8.76 8.36
CA ARG A 61 4.51 -9.38 9.69
C ARG A 61 5.70 -8.79 10.44
N ASP A 62 6.81 -8.60 9.74
CA ASP A 62 8.05 -8.08 10.30
C ASP A 62 8.74 -7.14 9.30
N VAL A 63 8.84 -5.87 9.66
CA VAL A 63 9.48 -4.83 8.85
C VAL A 63 11.01 -4.97 8.84
N ALA A 64 11.60 -5.65 9.83
CA ALA A 64 13.05 -5.85 9.91
C ALA A 64 13.57 -6.78 8.80
N ARG A 65 12.71 -7.60 8.19
CA ARG A 65 13.05 -8.51 7.08
C ARG A 65 13.16 -7.81 5.72
N ILE A 66 12.93 -6.49 5.65
CA ILE A 66 13.01 -5.74 4.39
C ILE A 66 14.48 -5.58 3.96
N ASP A 67 14.79 -6.09 2.78
CA ASP A 67 16.02 -5.76 2.05
C ASP A 67 15.80 -4.51 1.18
N ARG A 68 16.24 -3.36 1.70
CA ARG A 68 16.14 -2.07 0.98
C ARG A 68 16.96 -2.04 -0.31
N SER A 69 18.08 -2.77 -0.35
CA SER A 69 18.94 -2.83 -1.52
C SER A 69 18.29 -3.66 -2.63
N GLY A 70 17.71 -4.81 -2.27
CA GLY A 70 16.90 -5.64 -3.14
C GLY A 70 15.67 -4.89 -3.69
N LEU A 71 14.96 -4.11 -2.85
CA LEU A 71 13.84 -3.29 -3.32
C LEU A 71 14.27 -2.27 -4.37
N LYS A 72 15.40 -1.59 -4.16
CA LYS A 72 15.95 -0.64 -5.14
C LYS A 72 16.32 -1.35 -6.44
N ALA A 73 16.95 -2.51 -6.38
CA ALA A 73 17.31 -3.32 -7.54
C ALA A 73 16.06 -3.84 -8.30
N ALA A 74 14.97 -4.10 -7.58
CA ALA A 74 13.68 -4.48 -8.14
C ALA A 74 12.88 -3.30 -8.73
N GLY A 75 13.46 -2.09 -8.80
CA GLY A 75 12.83 -0.91 -9.40
C GLY A 75 11.97 -0.08 -8.45
N VAL A 76 11.99 -0.36 -7.14
CA VAL A 76 11.30 0.47 -6.15
C VAL A 76 12.06 1.76 -5.94
N ALA A 77 11.49 2.89 -6.39
CA ALA A 77 12.11 4.21 -6.34
C ALA A 77 12.12 4.81 -4.92
N GLY A 78 11.23 4.36 -4.04
CA GLY A 78 11.13 4.88 -2.68
C GLY A 78 10.38 3.94 -1.75
N VAL A 79 10.80 3.94 -0.48
CA VAL A 79 10.23 3.12 0.60
C VAL A 79 9.92 4.03 1.78
N LEU A 80 8.67 4.04 2.22
CA LEU A 80 8.23 4.75 3.42
C LEU A 80 7.61 3.74 4.39
N SER A 81 8.25 3.55 5.54
CA SER A 81 7.70 2.75 6.64
C SER A 81 6.80 3.61 7.52
N LEU A 82 5.65 3.07 7.87
CA LEU A 82 4.66 3.63 8.78
C LEU A 82 4.51 2.70 9.98
N ASP A 83 3.73 3.14 10.97
CA ASP A 83 3.41 2.30 12.13
C ASP A 83 2.64 1.03 11.74
N ASN A 84 2.59 0.06 12.66
CA ASN A 84 1.81 -1.18 12.53
C ASN A 84 2.20 -2.08 11.35
N GLY A 85 3.43 -1.96 10.85
CA GLY A 85 3.96 -2.80 9.78
C GLY A 85 3.50 -2.41 8.38
N VAL A 86 2.92 -1.22 8.23
CA VAL A 86 2.52 -0.68 6.93
C VAL A 86 3.73 -0.05 6.23
N VAL A 87 3.90 -0.35 4.95
CA VAL A 87 4.98 0.20 4.13
C VAL A 87 4.43 0.65 2.78
N HIS A 88 4.78 1.86 2.36
CA HIS A 88 4.51 2.33 1.00
C HIS A 88 5.75 2.15 0.13
N LEU A 89 5.55 1.57 -1.04
CA LEU A 89 6.54 1.41 -2.09
C LEU A 89 6.15 2.28 -3.28
N ILE A 90 7.13 2.98 -3.87
CA ILE A 90 6.95 3.67 -5.15
C ILE A 90 7.46 2.74 -6.26
N THR A 91 6.55 2.12 -6.99
CA THR A 91 6.83 1.02 -7.94
C THR A 91 6.83 1.44 -9.41
N GLY A 92 6.54 2.72 -9.71
CA GLY A 92 6.36 3.17 -11.09
C GLY A 92 5.00 2.77 -11.68
N LEU A 93 4.77 3.05 -12.96
CA LEU A 93 3.51 2.72 -13.63
C LEU A 93 3.43 1.20 -13.89
N PRO A 94 2.22 0.61 -13.80
CA PRO A 94 2.02 -0.78 -14.19
C PRO A 94 2.37 -0.95 -15.67
N SER A 95 3.15 -1.99 -15.98
CA SER A 95 3.48 -2.41 -17.35
C SER A 95 2.49 -3.44 -17.87
#